data_AF-A0A925ZFY7-F1
#
_entry.id   AF-A0A925ZFY7-F1
#
_cell.length_a   1.000
_cell.length_b   1.000
_cell.length_c   1.000
_cell.angle_alpha   90.00
_cell.angle_beta   90.00
_cell.angle_gamma   90.00
#
_symmetry.space_group_name_H-M   'P 1'
#
loop_
_entity.id
_entity.type
_entity.pdbx_description
1 polymer ?
#
loop_
_entity_poly.entity_id
_entity_poly.type
_entity_poly.pdbx_seq_one_letter_code
_entity_poly.pdbx_strand_id
1 'polypeptide(L)'
;MIRDTLKKAAGLFVEFEEDPNAPVPEAKPTEAWNVMTADSPEPARPKPKTVEQIVREQPGPNLDEIKVPQTAATAPPIPAEPVMRSDGSINYESIYKLANLPAVAFTAEQILELFASLPADLPLESKRATIRVTLGAMAKSLGVTTEQIVADASRKLAALAAYNESFSKQADDYTAKGEIEIITLEQQIAEKKQAIQDAKAKQTSMREACTTEGDRLDDVLEFFTLDVPPSKLA
;
A
#
# COMPACT_ATOMS: atom_id res chain seq x y z
N MET A 1 -0.45 -5.42 11.01
CA MET A 1 0.75 -4.65 11.43
C MET A 1 0.54 -3.14 11.36
N ILE A 2 0.38 -2.50 10.19
CA ILE A 2 0.30 -1.02 10.09
C ILE A 2 -0.98 -0.45 10.75
N ARG A 3 -2.12 -1.15 10.62
CA ARG A 3 -3.36 -0.79 11.32
C ARG A 3 -3.23 -0.93 12.85
N ASP A 4 -2.44 -1.87 13.32
CA ASP A 4 -2.21 -2.08 14.75
C ASP A 4 -1.30 -0.99 15.30
N THR A 5 -0.30 -0.54 14.53
CA THR A 5 0.50 0.64 14.87
C THR A 5 -0.34 1.91 14.84
N LEU A 6 -1.28 2.07 13.91
CA LEU A 6 -2.23 3.20 13.92
C LEU A 6 -3.12 3.18 15.15
N LYS A 7 -3.75 2.06 15.48
CA LYS A 7 -4.59 1.95 16.70
C LYS A 7 -3.79 2.23 17.97
N LYS A 8 -2.53 1.79 18.03
CA LYS A 8 -1.62 2.07 19.15
C LYS A 8 -1.17 3.53 19.19
N ALA A 9 -0.87 4.13 18.03
CA ALA A 9 -0.46 5.51 17.92
C ALA A 9 -1.60 6.47 18.24
N ALA A 10 -2.83 6.11 17.85
CA ALA A 10 -4.03 6.88 18.11
C ALA A 10 -4.25 7.02 19.64
N GLY A 11 -4.21 5.92 20.39
CA GLY A 11 -4.30 5.93 21.85
C GLY A 11 -3.07 6.46 22.61
N LEU A 12 -2.05 7.00 21.93
CA LEU A 12 -0.85 7.53 22.58
C LEU A 12 -1.15 8.91 23.18
N PHE A 13 -0.81 9.10 24.45
CA PHE A 13 -0.87 10.40 25.11
C PHE A 13 0.35 11.23 24.74
N VAL A 14 0.12 12.48 24.36
CA VAL A 14 1.18 13.48 24.17
C VAL A 14 1.09 14.47 25.31
N GLU A 15 2.13 14.48 26.15
CA GLU A 15 2.32 15.50 27.19
C GLU A 15 2.98 16.73 26.58
N PHE A 16 2.32 17.86 26.75
CA PHE A 16 2.80 19.18 26.34
C PHE A 16 3.20 19.93 27.61
N GLU A 17 4.47 20.30 27.71
CA GLU A 17 4.91 21.30 28.69
C GLU A 17 5.10 22.63 27.96
N GLU A 18 4.54 23.70 28.52
CA GLU A 18 4.57 25.04 27.93
C GLU A 18 6.00 25.61 27.81
N ASP A 19 6.18 26.49 26.83
CA ASP A 19 7.38 27.30 26.62
C ASP A 19 7.77 28.00 27.95
N PRO A 20 8.95 27.74 28.54
CA PRO A 20 9.40 28.43 29.76
C PRO A 20 9.56 29.94 29.56
N ASN A 21 9.36 30.44 28.33
CA ASN A 21 9.45 31.84 27.94
C ASN A 21 8.09 32.45 27.53
N ALA A 22 6.96 31.81 27.89
CA ALA A 22 5.65 32.44 27.76
C ALA A 22 5.64 33.78 28.54
N PRO A 23 5.26 34.90 27.91
CA PRO A 23 5.32 36.21 28.55
C PRO A 23 4.44 36.22 29.79
N VAL A 24 5.08 36.33 30.96
CA VAL A 24 4.40 36.63 32.22
C VAL A 24 3.66 37.95 32.00
N PRO A 25 2.34 38.04 32.21
CA PRO A 25 1.62 39.30 32.05
C PRO A 25 2.27 40.34 32.98
N GLU A 26 2.82 41.40 32.40
CA GLU A 26 3.46 42.51 33.11
C GLU A 26 2.46 43.10 34.11
N ALA A 27 2.62 42.73 35.38
CA ALA A 27 1.95 43.39 36.48
C ALA A 27 2.55 44.79 36.62
N LYS A 28 1.72 45.82 36.37
CA LYS A 28 2.08 47.22 36.58
C LYS A 28 2.58 47.43 38.01
N PRO A 29 3.69 48.15 38.23
CA PRO A 29 4.19 48.41 39.57
C PRO A 29 3.35 49.52 40.19
N THR A 30 2.45 49.17 41.11
CA THR A 30 1.89 50.12 42.07
C THR A 30 2.30 49.71 43.48
N GLU A 31 2.81 50.70 44.17
CA GLU A 31 3.25 50.75 45.56
C GLU A 31 2.36 49.94 46.51
N ALA A 32 3.01 49.19 47.41
CA ALA A 32 2.77 49.19 48.86
C ALA A 32 3.15 47.84 49.46
N TRP A 33 4.10 47.88 50.37
CA TRP A 33 4.42 46.79 51.27
C TRP A 33 3.23 46.56 52.22
N ASN A 34 2.45 45.49 52.02
CA ASN A 34 1.66 44.88 53.08
C ASN A 34 1.16 43.45 52.74
N VAL A 35 1.62 42.49 53.54
CA VAL A 35 0.85 41.41 54.19
C VAL A 35 0.21 40.30 53.33
N MET A 36 0.77 39.10 53.56
CA MET A 36 0.14 37.76 53.66
C MET A 36 -0.51 37.11 52.43
N THR A 37 0.13 36.01 52.03
CA THR A 37 -0.47 34.72 51.60
C THR A 37 -1.75 34.84 50.77
N ALA A 38 -1.59 35.22 49.51
CA ALA A 38 -2.55 34.86 48.48
C ALA A 38 -2.01 33.62 47.76
N ASP A 39 -2.77 32.52 47.86
CA ASP A 39 -2.74 31.40 46.92
C ASP A 39 -2.64 31.97 45.50
N SER A 40 -1.43 31.97 44.94
CA SER A 40 -1.27 32.19 43.52
C SER A 40 -1.83 30.94 42.85
N PRO A 41 -2.91 31.02 42.05
CA PRO A 41 -3.43 29.85 41.36
C PRO A 41 -2.29 29.28 40.51
N GLU A 42 -1.88 28.05 40.85
CA GLU A 42 -0.88 27.30 40.11
C GLU A 42 -1.29 27.35 38.62
N PRO A 43 -0.41 27.77 37.69
CA PRO A 43 -0.76 27.82 36.28
C PRO A 43 -1.26 26.43 35.86
N ALA A 44 -2.50 26.39 35.38
CA ALA A 44 -3.19 25.15 35.07
C ALA A 44 -2.38 24.40 34.00
N ARG A 45 -1.70 23.33 34.40
CA ARG A 45 -0.92 22.49 33.48
C ARG A 45 -1.85 22.04 32.34
N PRO A 46 -1.46 22.22 31.08
CA PRO A 46 -2.28 21.77 29.96
C PRO A 46 -2.50 20.26 30.07
N LYS A 47 -3.76 19.83 29.92
CA LYS A 47 -4.12 18.42 30.03
C LYS A 47 -3.51 17.65 28.85
N PRO A 48 -2.95 16.45 29.07
CA PRO A 48 -2.43 15.62 27.99
C PRO A 48 -3.56 15.31 26.98
N LYS A 49 -3.26 15.46 25.69
CA LYS A 49 -4.20 15.16 24.60
C LYS A 49 -3.80 13.86 23.91
N THR A 50 -4.78 13.12 23.40
CA THR A 50 -4.51 11.95 22.56
C THR A 50 -4.19 12.36 21.12
N VAL A 51 -3.58 11.47 20.36
CA VAL A 51 -3.29 11.73 18.94
C VAL A 51 -4.57 11.95 18.13
N GLU A 52 -5.67 11.25 18.40
CA GLU A 52 -6.92 11.53 17.68
C GLU A 52 -7.50 12.89 18.04
N GLN A 53 -7.38 13.33 19.29
CA GLN A 53 -7.81 14.67 19.70
C GLN A 53 -7.00 15.73 18.96
N ILE A 54 -5.67 15.56 18.91
CA ILE A 54 -4.76 16.45 18.18
C ILE A 54 -5.13 16.51 16.69
N VAL A 55 -5.34 15.36 16.04
CA VAL A 55 -5.69 15.29 14.61
C VAL A 55 -7.04 15.95 14.34
N ARG A 56 -8.02 15.78 15.23
CA ARG A 56 -9.36 16.34 15.10
C ARG A 56 -9.40 17.86 15.28
N GLU A 57 -8.52 18.40 16.14
CA GLU A 57 -8.40 19.84 16.36
C GLU A 57 -7.63 20.57 15.23
N GLN A 58 -6.77 19.86 14.50
CA GLN A 58 -5.99 20.42 13.40
C GLN A 58 -6.79 20.44 12.08
N PRO A 59 -6.65 21.47 11.23
CA PRO A 59 -7.31 21.51 9.94
C PRO A 59 -6.85 20.34 9.05
N GLY A 60 -7.80 19.68 8.38
CA GLY A 60 -7.55 18.54 7.49
C GLY A 60 -8.45 17.34 7.77
N PRO A 61 -8.30 16.25 7.01
CA PRO A 61 -9.11 15.05 7.17
C PRO A 61 -8.80 14.33 8.49
N ASN A 62 -9.83 13.70 9.07
CA ASN A 62 -9.66 12.80 10.21
C ASN A 62 -9.04 11.46 9.77
N LEU A 63 -8.49 10.69 10.73
CA LEU A 63 -7.78 9.44 10.44
C LEU A 63 -8.66 8.39 9.73
N ASP A 64 -9.97 8.40 10.00
CA ASP A 64 -10.98 7.52 9.43
C ASP A 64 -11.54 8.00 8.08
N GLU A 65 -11.36 9.28 7.76
CA GLU A 65 -11.77 9.88 6.48
C GLU A 65 -10.72 9.70 5.39
N ILE A 66 -9.47 9.39 5.76
CA ILE A 66 -8.39 9.15 4.81
C ILE A 66 -8.66 7.85 4.05
N LYS A 67 -9.09 8.02 2.80
CA LYS A 67 -9.33 6.93 1.85
C LYS A 67 -8.44 7.14 0.64
N VAL A 68 -7.72 6.09 0.27
CA VAL A 68 -6.99 6.07 -0.99
C VAL A 68 -7.90 5.46 -2.04
N PRO A 69 -8.23 6.18 -3.13
CA PRO A 69 -9.09 5.63 -4.17
C PRO A 69 -8.47 4.34 -4.76
N GLN A 70 -9.27 3.28 -4.84
CA GLN A 70 -8.89 1.98 -5.42
C GLN A 70 -8.66 2.06 -6.94
N THR A 71 -9.09 3.14 -7.57
CA THR A 71 -9.00 3.36 -9.02
C THR A 71 -7.79 4.21 -9.37
N ALA A 72 -6.60 3.61 -9.37
CA ALA A 72 -5.46 4.16 -10.10
C ALA A 72 -5.60 3.98 -11.64
N ALA A 73 -6.67 3.34 -12.13
CA ALA A 73 -6.83 2.97 -13.54
C ALA A 73 -7.79 3.85 -14.36
N THR A 74 -8.60 4.75 -13.76
CA THR A 74 -9.70 5.43 -14.51
C THR A 74 -9.97 6.90 -14.18
N ALA A 75 -9.14 7.60 -13.41
CA ALA A 75 -9.30 9.05 -13.21
C ALA A 75 -8.37 9.87 -14.15
N PRO A 76 -8.84 10.99 -14.76
CA PRO A 76 -8.08 11.84 -15.69
C PRO A 76 -6.86 12.53 -15.05
N PRO A 77 -5.91 13.06 -15.86
CA PRO A 77 -4.50 13.13 -15.52
C PRO A 77 -4.19 14.36 -14.67
N ILE A 78 -4.15 14.18 -13.36
CA ILE A 78 -3.13 14.89 -12.60
C ILE A 78 -1.85 14.09 -12.88
N PRO A 79 -0.73 14.71 -13.33
CA PRO A 79 0.54 14.02 -13.48
C PRO A 79 1.08 13.68 -12.08
N ALA A 80 0.43 12.75 -11.40
CA ALA A 80 0.94 12.12 -10.21
C ALA A 80 1.96 11.10 -10.69
N GLU A 81 3.22 11.32 -10.33
CA GLU A 81 4.28 10.35 -10.58
C GLU A 81 3.84 8.97 -10.06
N PRO A 82 4.20 7.87 -10.75
CA PRO A 82 3.88 6.53 -10.32
C PRO A 82 4.28 6.28 -8.86
N VAL A 83 3.42 5.60 -8.09
CA VAL A 83 3.74 5.25 -6.69
C VAL A 83 4.95 4.33 -6.61
N MET A 84 5.15 3.46 -7.59
CA MET A 84 6.37 2.67 -7.72
C MET A 84 7.17 3.21 -8.90
N ARG A 85 8.39 3.65 -8.62
CA ARG A 85 9.32 4.14 -9.64
C ARG A 85 9.90 2.97 -10.43
N SER A 86 10.51 3.27 -11.57
CA SER A 86 11.15 2.28 -12.43
C SER A 86 12.34 1.55 -11.78
N ASP A 87 12.95 2.16 -10.76
CA ASP A 87 14.02 1.58 -9.94
C ASP A 87 13.50 0.67 -8.80
N GLY A 88 12.18 0.50 -8.68
CA GLY A 88 11.55 -0.26 -7.61
C GLY A 88 11.39 0.50 -6.29
N SER A 89 11.81 1.77 -6.22
CA SER A 89 11.58 2.61 -5.05
C SER A 89 10.13 3.09 -4.96
N ILE A 90 9.65 3.31 -3.74
CA ILE A 90 8.31 3.81 -3.48
C ILE A 90 8.34 5.35 -3.45
N ASN A 91 7.41 5.98 -4.17
CA ASN A 91 7.13 7.39 -4.11
C ASN A 91 6.04 7.68 -3.05
N TYR A 92 6.46 7.91 -1.81
CA TYR A 92 5.55 8.20 -0.71
C TYR A 92 4.75 9.50 -0.91
N GLU A 93 5.32 10.49 -1.60
CA GLU A 93 4.64 11.75 -1.90
C GLU A 93 3.41 11.51 -2.77
N SER A 94 3.50 10.61 -3.76
CA SER A 94 2.36 10.20 -4.57
C SER A 94 1.26 9.55 -3.72
N ILE A 95 1.61 8.75 -2.71
CA ILE A 95 0.63 8.15 -1.79
C ILE A 95 -0.08 9.23 -0.97
N TYR A 96 0.66 10.22 -0.47
CA TYR A 96 0.09 11.32 0.30
C TYR A 96 -0.82 12.22 -0.54
N LYS A 97 -0.45 12.47 -1.81
CA LYS A 97 -1.28 13.19 -2.79
C LYS A 97 -2.56 12.42 -3.10
N LEU A 98 -2.48 11.10 -3.29
CA LEU A 98 -3.65 10.24 -3.50
C LEU A 98 -4.61 10.23 -2.30
N ALA A 99 -4.06 10.35 -1.09
CA ALA A 99 -4.82 10.48 0.15
C ALA A 99 -5.34 11.91 0.41
N ASN A 100 -5.06 12.86 -0.48
CA ASN A 100 -5.45 14.27 -0.37
C ASN A 100 -5.04 14.91 0.97
N LEU A 101 -3.82 14.61 1.44
CA LEU A 101 -3.31 15.19 2.68
C LEU A 101 -3.00 16.68 2.51
N PRO A 102 -3.27 17.51 3.53
CA PRO A 102 -2.96 18.93 3.48
C PRO A 102 -1.46 19.17 3.42
N ALA A 103 -1.03 20.18 2.65
CA ALA A 103 0.34 20.65 2.71
C ALA A 103 0.59 21.36 4.05
N VAL A 104 1.69 20.99 4.72
CA VAL A 104 2.13 21.61 5.97
C VAL A 104 3.46 22.31 5.76
N ALA A 105 3.68 23.44 6.46
CA ALA A 105 4.89 24.23 6.32
C ALA A 105 6.16 23.50 6.78
N PHE A 106 6.00 22.56 7.72
CA PHE A 106 7.06 21.70 8.21
C PHE A 106 6.54 20.28 8.42
N THR A 107 7.13 19.32 7.71
CA THR A 107 6.57 17.97 7.57
C THR A 107 7.19 16.96 8.54
N ALA A 108 6.50 15.85 8.77
CA ALA A 108 7.02 14.71 9.53
C ALA A 108 8.32 14.14 8.92
N GLU A 109 8.52 14.18 7.61
CA GLU A 109 9.75 13.73 6.95
C GLU A 109 10.93 14.63 7.31
N GLN A 110 10.72 15.95 7.36
CA GLN A 110 11.76 16.88 7.80
C GLN A 110 12.15 16.64 9.26
N ILE A 111 11.21 16.18 10.10
CA ILE A 111 11.52 15.69 11.45
C ILE A 111 12.34 14.41 11.41
N LEU A 112 12.05 13.48 10.50
CA LEU A 112 12.86 12.26 10.33
C LEU A 112 14.29 12.59 9.88
N GLU A 113 14.46 13.58 8.99
CA GLU A 113 15.77 14.10 8.60
C GLU A 113 16.51 14.72 9.79
N LEU A 114 15.81 15.50 10.62
CA LEU A 114 16.36 16.05 11.86
C LEU A 114 16.79 14.93 12.81
N PHE A 115 15.95 13.90 13.01
CA PHE A 115 16.32 12.72 13.79
C PHE A 115 17.58 12.02 13.25
N ALA A 116 17.70 11.90 11.93
CA ALA A 116 18.84 11.28 11.27
C ALA A 116 20.13 12.10 11.40
N SER A 117 20.03 13.42 11.56
CA SER A 117 21.17 14.31 11.81
C SER A 117 21.71 14.24 13.24
N LEU A 118 20.93 13.71 14.19
CA LEU A 118 21.38 13.53 15.57
C LEU A 118 22.27 12.28 15.69
N PRO A 119 23.26 12.26 16.60
CA PRO A 119 24.08 11.07 16.83
C PRO A 119 23.23 9.84 17.17
N ALA A 120 23.54 8.70 16.52
CA ALA A 120 22.78 7.46 16.70
C ALA A 120 22.77 7.00 18.17
N ASP A 121 23.89 7.16 18.87
CA ASP A 121 24.10 6.72 20.25
C ASP A 121 23.52 7.66 21.31
N LEU A 122 22.94 8.80 20.90
CA LEU A 122 22.36 9.76 21.85
C LEU A 122 21.14 9.12 22.56
N PRO A 123 21.01 9.23 23.89
CA PRO A 123 19.84 8.72 24.61
C PRO A 123 18.54 9.34 24.08
N LEU A 124 17.46 8.55 24.06
CA LEU A 124 16.17 8.99 23.51
C LEU A 124 15.64 10.27 24.16
N GLU A 125 15.83 10.39 25.48
CA GLU A 125 15.43 11.57 26.24
C GLU A 125 16.17 12.83 25.79
N SER A 126 17.48 12.73 25.56
CA SER A 126 18.27 13.81 25.00
C SER A 126 17.83 14.15 23.57
N LYS A 127 17.52 13.15 22.73
CA LYS A 127 17.00 13.38 21.36
C LYS A 127 15.69 14.15 21.40
N ARG A 128 14.78 13.77 22.30
CA ARG A 128 13.50 14.47 22.52
C ARG A 128 13.72 15.91 22.98
N ALA A 129 14.60 16.13 23.96
CA ALA A 129 14.91 17.46 24.46
C ALA A 129 15.49 18.37 23.37
N THR A 130 16.47 17.87 22.60
CA THR A 130 17.06 18.62 21.48
C THR A 130 16.00 19.01 20.46
N ILE A 131 15.17 18.07 20.01
CA ILE A 131 14.12 18.34 19.02
C ILE A 131 13.08 19.30 19.56
N ARG A 132 12.70 19.18 20.84
CA ARG A 132 11.76 20.10 21.49
C ARG A 132 12.31 21.53 21.47
N VAL A 133 13.58 21.73 21.80
CA VAL A 133 14.21 23.06 21.75
C VAL A 133 14.27 23.59 20.32
N THR A 134 14.68 22.77 19.36
CA THR A 134 14.73 23.16 17.94
C THR A 134 13.34 23.54 17.43
N LEU A 135 12.31 22.77 17.77
CA LEU A 135 10.93 23.06 17.42
C LEU A 135 10.40 24.33 18.11
N GLY A 136 10.71 24.54 19.39
CA GLY A 136 10.33 25.76 20.09
C GLY A 136 10.93 27.02 19.45
N ALA A 137 12.18 26.94 18.97
CA ALA A 137 12.80 28.01 18.20
C ALA A 137 12.11 28.24 16.84
N MET A 138 11.78 27.16 16.12
CA MET A 138 11.10 27.23 14.82
C MET A 138 9.63 27.63 14.92
N ALA A 139 8.96 27.35 16.02
CA ALA A 139 7.56 27.69 16.24
C ALA A 139 7.33 29.20 16.12
N LYS A 140 8.28 30.01 16.63
CA LYS A 140 8.21 31.48 16.58
C LYS A 140 8.42 32.03 15.16
N SER A 141 9.19 31.36 14.32
CA SER A 141 9.52 31.82 12.96
C SER A 141 8.60 31.26 11.88
N LEU A 142 8.17 30.01 12.01
CA LEU A 142 7.41 29.28 10.99
C LEU A 142 5.96 29.01 11.40
N GLY A 143 5.57 29.32 12.64
CA GLY A 143 4.23 29.02 13.16
C GLY A 143 3.97 27.52 13.30
N VAL A 144 5.02 26.70 13.34
CA VAL A 144 4.93 25.25 13.40
C VAL A 144 4.78 24.81 14.84
N THR A 145 3.75 24.03 15.13
CA THR A 145 3.54 23.46 16.46
C THR A 145 3.80 21.95 16.48
N THR A 146 4.08 21.41 17.67
CA THR A 146 4.30 19.96 17.84
C THR A 146 3.04 19.18 17.45
N GLU A 147 1.85 19.73 17.74
CA GLU A 147 0.55 19.18 17.38
C GLU A 147 0.38 19.05 15.87
N GLN A 148 0.83 20.04 15.09
CA GLN A 148 0.77 19.99 13.63
C GLN A 148 1.62 18.86 13.06
N ILE A 149 2.82 18.67 13.62
CA ILE A 149 3.74 17.59 13.22
C ILE A 149 3.14 16.22 13.57
N VAL A 150 2.60 16.09 14.78
CA VAL A 150 1.92 14.86 15.22
C VAL A 150 0.72 14.56 14.33
N ALA A 151 -0.08 15.56 13.99
CA ALA A 151 -1.22 15.41 13.10
C ALA A 151 -0.79 14.99 11.68
N ASP A 152 0.24 15.63 11.12
CA ASP A 152 0.82 15.29 9.82
C ASP A 152 1.33 13.84 9.79
N ALA A 153 2.16 13.45 10.76
CA ALA A 153 2.69 12.09 10.88
C ALA A 153 1.56 11.04 10.98
N SER A 154 0.53 11.33 11.78
CA SER A 154 -0.60 10.42 11.99
C SER A 154 -1.44 10.25 10.73
N ARG A 155 -1.72 11.35 10.01
CA ARG A 155 -2.42 11.32 8.72
C ARG A 155 -1.62 10.57 7.65
N LYS A 156 -0.30 10.75 7.62
CA LYS A 156 0.58 10.01 6.71
C LYS A 156 0.61 8.51 7.00
N LEU A 157 0.67 8.13 8.27
CA LEU A 157 0.54 6.71 8.66
C LEU A 157 -0.80 6.13 8.23
N ALA A 158 -1.90 6.87 8.42
CA ALA A 158 -3.23 6.47 7.96
C ALA A 158 -3.30 6.30 6.44
N ALA A 159 -2.71 7.24 5.67
CA ALA A 159 -2.62 7.17 4.22
C ALA A 159 -1.83 5.93 3.75
N LEU A 160 -0.67 5.64 4.37
CA LEU A 160 0.12 4.45 4.05
C LEU A 160 -0.64 3.17 4.36
N ALA A 161 -1.35 3.11 5.48
CA ALA A 161 -2.15 1.94 5.84
C ALA A 161 -3.31 1.70 4.86
N ALA A 162 -4.03 2.76 4.50
CA ALA A 162 -5.12 2.71 3.54
C ALA A 162 -4.63 2.33 2.14
N TYR A 163 -3.48 2.86 1.72
CA TYR A 163 -2.83 2.47 0.45
C TYR A 163 -2.46 0.98 0.46
N ASN A 164 -1.78 0.52 1.50
CA ASN A 164 -1.33 -0.87 1.59
C ASN A 164 -2.49 -1.87 1.58
N GLU A 165 -3.59 -1.57 2.28
CA GLU A 165 -4.80 -2.39 2.23
C GLU A 165 -5.45 -2.38 0.86
N SER A 166 -5.60 -1.21 0.25
CA SER A 166 -6.15 -1.06 -1.09
C SER A 166 -5.35 -1.86 -2.12
N PHE A 167 -4.02 -1.75 -2.06
CA PHE A 167 -3.11 -2.48 -2.94
C PHE A 167 -3.14 -4.00 -2.70
N SER A 168 -3.15 -4.43 -1.43
CA SER A 168 -3.25 -5.85 -1.09
C SER A 168 -4.54 -6.46 -1.65
N LYS A 169 -5.68 -5.77 -1.47
CA LYS A 169 -6.96 -6.22 -2.03
C LYS A 169 -6.93 -6.30 -3.56
N GLN A 170 -6.34 -5.31 -4.23
CA GLN A 170 -6.19 -5.33 -5.68
C GLN A 170 -5.34 -6.51 -6.16
N ALA A 171 -4.24 -6.80 -5.45
CA ALA A 171 -3.40 -7.95 -5.73
C ALA A 171 -4.15 -9.27 -5.53
N ASP A 172 -4.88 -9.41 -4.42
CA ASP A 172 -5.71 -10.59 -4.14
C ASP A 172 -6.79 -10.80 -5.22
N ASP A 173 -7.51 -9.73 -5.59
CA ASP A 173 -8.53 -9.77 -6.65
C ASP A 173 -7.94 -10.15 -8.02
N TYR A 174 -6.72 -9.67 -8.33
CA TYR A 174 -6.03 -10.01 -9.57
C TYR A 174 -5.56 -11.47 -9.58
N THR A 175 -4.95 -11.93 -8.49
CA THR A 175 -4.53 -13.32 -8.32
C THR A 175 -5.72 -14.28 -8.42
N ALA A 176 -6.82 -13.99 -7.74
CA ALA A 176 -8.03 -14.82 -7.79
C ALA A 176 -8.60 -14.94 -9.22
N LYS A 177 -8.61 -13.84 -9.99
CA LYS A 177 -9.00 -13.87 -11.40
C LYS A 177 -8.06 -14.73 -12.25
N GLY A 178 -6.75 -14.58 -12.04
CA GLY A 178 -5.73 -15.38 -12.71
C GLY A 178 -5.89 -16.87 -12.41
N GLU A 179 -6.15 -17.24 -11.16
CA GLU A 179 -6.38 -18.63 -10.75
C GLU A 179 -7.62 -19.23 -11.43
N ILE A 180 -8.73 -18.48 -11.51
CA ILE A 180 -9.95 -18.92 -12.22
C ILE A 180 -9.67 -19.12 -13.71
N GLU A 181 -8.91 -18.22 -14.33
CA GLU A 181 -8.53 -18.33 -15.73
C GLU A 181 -7.64 -19.55 -15.99
N ILE A 182 -6.67 -19.83 -15.11
CA ILE A 182 -5.83 -21.03 -15.17
C ILE A 182 -6.70 -22.29 -15.13
N ILE A 183 -7.61 -22.41 -14.16
CA ILE A 183 -8.50 -23.58 -14.03
C ILE A 183 -9.33 -23.76 -15.31
N THR A 184 -9.84 -22.66 -15.87
CA THR A 184 -10.63 -22.68 -17.11
C THR A 184 -9.80 -23.19 -18.29
N LEU A 185 -8.56 -22.71 -18.42
CA LEU A 185 -7.65 -23.13 -19.49
C LEU A 185 -7.21 -24.59 -19.32
N GLU A 186 -6.99 -25.05 -18.10
CA GLU A 186 -6.67 -26.46 -17.82
C GLU A 186 -7.80 -27.40 -18.22
N GLN A 187 -9.05 -27.02 -17.95
CA GLN A 187 -10.22 -27.78 -18.41
C GLN A 187 -10.26 -27.85 -19.94
N GLN A 188 -10.07 -26.72 -20.64
CA GLN A 188 -10.03 -26.71 -22.10
C GLN A 188 -8.90 -27.59 -22.65
N ILE A 189 -7.72 -27.58 -22.02
CA ILE A 189 -6.59 -28.45 -22.39
C ILE A 189 -6.99 -29.92 -22.23
N ALA A 190 -7.65 -30.29 -21.14
CA ALA A 190 -8.12 -31.66 -20.91
C ALA A 190 -9.13 -32.11 -21.98
N GLU A 191 -10.12 -31.27 -22.29
CA GLU A 191 -11.11 -31.54 -23.34
C GLU A 191 -10.46 -31.71 -24.71
N LYS A 192 -9.50 -30.84 -25.08
CA LYS A 192 -8.77 -30.96 -26.35
C LYS A 192 -7.90 -32.21 -26.40
N LYS A 193 -7.25 -32.58 -25.30
CA LYS A 193 -6.48 -33.84 -25.21
C LYS A 193 -7.37 -35.05 -25.43
N GLN A 194 -8.57 -35.08 -24.84
CA GLN A 194 -9.54 -36.15 -25.05
C GLN A 194 -9.95 -36.22 -26.53
N ALA A 195 -10.32 -35.08 -27.13
CA ALA A 195 -10.69 -35.03 -28.54
C ALA A 195 -9.58 -35.52 -29.49
N ILE A 196 -8.31 -35.24 -29.17
CA ILE A 196 -7.16 -35.76 -29.92
C ILE A 196 -7.04 -37.27 -29.76
N GLN A 197 -7.24 -37.81 -28.56
CA GLN A 197 -7.20 -39.25 -28.32
C GLN A 197 -8.31 -39.97 -29.11
N ASP A 198 -9.53 -39.43 -29.07
CA ASP A 198 -10.67 -39.97 -29.81
C ASP A 198 -10.43 -39.95 -31.33
N ALA A 199 -9.86 -38.85 -31.85
CA ALA A 199 -9.50 -38.74 -33.26
C ALA A 199 -8.42 -39.76 -33.67
N LYS A 200 -7.41 -40.00 -32.83
CA LYS A 200 -6.37 -41.02 -33.07
C LYS A 200 -6.94 -42.44 -33.05
N ALA A 201 -7.84 -42.73 -32.11
CA ALA A 201 -8.52 -44.03 -32.05
C ALA A 201 -9.35 -44.26 -33.32
N LYS A 202 -10.12 -43.26 -33.75
CA LYS A 202 -10.89 -43.31 -35.01
C LYS A 202 -10.01 -43.49 -36.23
N GLN A 203 -8.88 -42.78 -36.32
CA GLN A 203 -7.93 -42.92 -37.41
C GLN A 203 -7.37 -44.34 -37.48
N THR A 204 -7.02 -44.92 -36.33
CA THR A 204 -6.48 -46.28 -36.23
C THR A 204 -7.50 -47.31 -36.70
N SER A 205 -8.73 -47.23 -36.19
CA SER A 205 -9.83 -48.12 -36.60
C SER A 205 -10.15 -48.01 -38.09
N MET A 206 -10.16 -46.79 -38.64
CA MET A 206 -10.38 -46.59 -40.08
C MET A 206 -9.25 -47.21 -40.92
N ARG A 207 -8.00 -47.03 -40.49
CA ARG A 207 -6.85 -47.62 -41.17
C ARG A 207 -6.95 -49.15 -41.19
N GLU A 208 -7.23 -49.77 -40.05
CA GLU A 208 -7.39 -51.23 -39.94
C GLU A 208 -8.52 -51.74 -40.84
N ALA A 209 -9.66 -51.05 -40.88
CA ALA A 209 -10.77 -51.41 -41.75
C ALA A 209 -10.38 -51.32 -43.24
N CYS A 210 -9.68 -50.26 -43.66
CA CYS A 210 -9.21 -50.12 -45.03
C CYS A 210 -8.15 -51.16 -45.40
N THR A 211 -7.22 -51.48 -44.50
CA THR A 211 -6.22 -52.54 -44.71
C THR A 211 -6.90 -53.89 -44.86
N THR A 212 -7.81 -54.24 -43.96
CA THR A 212 -8.54 -55.52 -44.00
C THR A 212 -9.31 -55.69 -45.31
N GLU A 213 -10.01 -54.63 -45.77
CA GLU A 213 -10.73 -54.70 -47.05
C GLU A 213 -9.76 -54.72 -48.24
N GLY A 214 -8.64 -54.01 -48.15
CA GLY A 214 -7.56 -54.07 -49.15
C GLY A 214 -7.02 -55.48 -49.34
N ASP A 215 -6.72 -56.17 -48.24
CA ASP A 215 -6.24 -57.56 -48.25
C ASP A 215 -7.26 -58.49 -48.91
N ARG A 216 -8.56 -58.32 -48.61
CA ARG A 216 -9.63 -59.10 -49.25
C ARG A 216 -9.75 -58.87 -50.75
N LEU A 217 -9.49 -57.65 -51.21
CA LEU A 217 -9.48 -57.33 -52.64
C LEU A 217 -8.25 -57.89 -53.34
N ASP A 218 -7.09 -57.91 -52.67
CA ASP A 218 -5.87 -58.53 -53.16
C ASP A 218 -6.05 -60.04 -53.39
N ASP A 219 -6.68 -60.74 -52.45
CA ASP A 219 -7.05 -62.17 -52.59
C ASP A 219 -7.87 -62.43 -53.88
N VAL A 220 -8.80 -61.51 -54.21
CA VAL A 220 -9.61 -61.60 -55.44
C VAL A 220 -8.74 -61.37 -56.68
N LEU A 221 -7.82 -60.40 -56.64
CA LEU A 221 -6.91 -60.14 -57.76
C LEU A 221 -5.93 -61.30 -57.98
N GLU A 222 -5.38 -61.88 -56.90
CA GLU A 222 -4.51 -63.05 -56.97
C GLU A 222 -5.24 -64.23 -57.63
N PHE A 223 -6.49 -64.50 -57.21
CA PHE A 223 -7.32 -65.56 -57.78
C PHE A 223 -7.46 -65.45 -59.31
N PHE A 224 -7.66 -64.23 -59.85
CA PHE A 224 -7.82 -64.03 -61.30
C PHE A 224 -6.51 -63.89 -62.08
N THR A 225 -5.38 -63.64 -61.42
CA THR A 225 -4.08 -63.44 -62.09
C THR A 225 -3.23 -64.72 -62.18
N LEU A 226 -3.46 -65.69 -61.30
CA LEU A 226 -2.76 -66.98 -61.31
C LEU A 226 -3.05 -67.85 -62.55
N ASP A 227 -4.16 -67.59 -63.27
CA ASP A 227 -4.53 -68.31 -64.50
C ASP A 227 -4.00 -67.66 -65.80
N VAL A 228 -3.21 -66.59 -65.71
CA VAL A 228 -2.54 -66.00 -66.88
C VAL A 228 -1.11 -66.58 -66.98
N PRO A 229 -0.84 -67.57 -67.85
CA PRO A 229 0.53 -68.04 -68.06
C PRO A 229 1.42 -66.87 -68.51
N PRO A 230 2.71 -66.85 -68.12
CA PRO A 230 3.62 -65.79 -68.58
C PRO A 230 3.56 -65.74 -70.10
N SER A 231 3.10 -64.60 -70.63
CA SER A 231 3.03 -64.34 -72.06
C SER A 231 4.39 -64.68 -72.68
N LYS A 232 4.43 -65.71 -73.54
CA LYS A 232 5.61 -66.11 -74.31
C LYS A 232 5.93 -65.09 -75.41
N LEU A 233 6.23 -63.86 -75.02
CA LEU A 233 6.81 -62.84 -75.88
C LEU A 233 8.03 -62.23 -75.18
N ALA A 234 9.07 -63.04 -75.08
CA ALA A 234 10.49 -62.66 -75.03
C ALA A 234 11.25 -63.61 -75.97
#